data_AF-B7FM49-F1
#
_entry.id   AF-B7FM49-F1
#
_cell.length_a   1.000
_cell.length_b   1.000
_cell.length_c   1.000
_cell.angle_alpha   90.00
_cell.angle_beta   90.00
_cell.angle_gamma   90.00
#
_symmetry.space_group_name_H-M   'P 1'
#
loop_
_entity.id
_entity.type
_entity.pdbx_description
1 polymer ?
#
loop_
_entity_poly.entity_id
_entity_poly.type
_entity_poly.pdbx_seq_one_letter_code
_entity_poly.pdbx_strand_id
1 'polypeptide(L)'
;MDLRESIANQTNVSLSVAKHLFSKESDNNIVFSPLSLQVVLSIIASGSEGPTQQQLFNFLQSKSTDHLNYFASQLVSVILSDASPAGGPLLSFVDGVWVDQTLSLQPSFQQIVSTHFKAALSSVDFQNKAVEVTNEVNSWAEKETNGLIKELLPLGSVNNATRLIFANALYFKGAWNDKFDASKRKTTSFTF
;
A
#
# COMPACT_ATOMS: atom_id res chain seq x y z
N MET A 1 -4.87 8.33 -21.03
CA MET A 1 -3.68 9.06 -20.51
C MET A 1 -2.48 8.20 -20.85
N ASP A 2 -1.35 8.77 -21.27
CA ASP A 2 -0.18 7.94 -21.57
C ASP A 2 0.43 7.37 -20.27
N LEU A 3 1.09 6.22 -20.34
CA LEU A 3 1.74 5.60 -19.18
C LEU A 3 2.86 6.49 -18.63
N ARG A 4 3.59 7.20 -19.49
CA ARG A 4 4.64 8.15 -19.05
C ARG A 4 4.05 9.33 -18.29
N GLU A 5 2.93 9.87 -18.75
CA GLU A 5 2.19 10.93 -18.05
C GLU A 5 1.75 10.43 -16.67
N SER A 6 1.25 9.19 -16.58
CA SER A 6 0.84 8.56 -15.32
C SER A 6 2.01 8.41 -14.32
N ILE A 7 3.20 8.04 -14.80
CA ILE A 7 4.41 7.92 -13.97
C ILE A 7 4.88 9.29 -13.48
N ALA A 8 4.88 10.31 -14.35
CA ALA A 8 5.25 11.67 -13.96
C ALA A 8 4.30 12.23 -12.89
N ASN A 9 3.00 12.03 -13.09
CA ASN A 9 1.95 12.42 -12.15
C ASN A 9 2.12 11.71 -10.80
N GLN A 10 2.34 10.40 -10.80
CA GLN A 10 2.59 9.61 -9.59
C GLN A 10 3.85 10.09 -8.86
N THR A 11 4.91 10.45 -9.58
CA THR A 11 6.14 10.99 -8.99
C THR A 11 5.89 12.34 -8.31
N ASN A 12 5.14 13.24 -8.94
CA ASN A 12 4.76 14.53 -8.35
C ASN A 12 3.96 14.37 -7.05
N VAL A 13 2.98 13.46 -7.07
CA VAL A 13 2.19 13.12 -5.87
C VAL A 13 3.09 12.56 -4.77
N SER A 14 4.01 11.66 -5.13
CA SER A 14 4.98 11.06 -4.21
C SER A 14 5.83 12.10 -3.51
N LEU A 15 6.36 13.07 -4.26
CA LEU A 15 7.17 14.16 -3.70
C LEU A 15 6.35 15.07 -2.78
N SER A 16 5.09 15.35 -3.14
CA SER A 16 4.18 16.13 -2.29
C SER A 16 3.90 15.43 -0.95
N VAL A 17 3.60 14.13 -0.98
CA VAL A 17 3.39 13.31 0.22
C VAL A 17 4.67 13.23 1.04
N ALA A 18 5.82 12.94 0.42
CA ALA A 18 7.11 12.86 1.10
C ALA A 18 7.44 14.18 1.82
N LYS A 19 7.25 15.32 1.14
CA LYS A 19 7.47 16.65 1.74
C LYS A 19 6.60 16.86 2.97
N HIS A 20 5.35 16.41 2.95
CA HIS A 20 4.43 16.54 4.09
C HIS A 20 4.72 15.56 5.22
N LEU A 21 5.17 14.35 4.92
CA LEU A 21 5.58 13.38 5.95
C LEU A 21 6.88 13.85 6.63
N PHE A 22 7.85 14.29 5.85
CA PHE A 22 9.17 14.70 6.36
C PHE A 22 9.14 16.05 7.09
N SER A 23 8.12 16.89 6.87
CA SER A 23 7.96 18.13 7.64
C SER A 23 7.41 17.93 9.05
N LYS A 24 6.90 16.73 9.36
CA LYS A 24 6.26 16.41 10.65
C LYS A 24 7.18 15.69 11.63
N GLU A 25 8.29 15.15 11.15
CA GLU A 25 9.23 14.37 11.95
C GLU A 25 10.63 14.97 11.79
N SER A 26 11.28 15.33 12.88
CA SER A 26 12.63 15.91 12.87
C SER A 26 13.74 14.87 13.04
N ASP A 27 13.49 13.80 13.80
CA ASP A 27 14.55 12.95 14.34
C ASP A 27 14.37 11.45 14.07
N ASN A 28 13.33 11.07 13.30
CA ASN A 28 13.02 9.67 12.98
C ASN A 28 13.35 9.33 11.53
N ASN A 29 13.85 8.11 11.31
CA ASN A 29 13.97 7.56 9.95
C ASN A 29 12.56 7.31 9.39
N ILE A 30 12.28 7.83 8.19
CA ILE A 30 11.02 7.59 7.49
C ILE A 30 11.31 6.81 6.22
N VAL A 31 10.54 5.73 6.03
CA VAL A 31 10.43 5.02 4.77
C VAL A 31 8.95 4.78 4.49
N PHE A 32 8.53 5.01 3.25
CA PHE A 32 7.19 4.66 2.79
C PHE A 32 7.23 4.32 1.31
N SER A 33 6.19 3.62 0.83
CA SER A 33 6.03 3.28 -0.58
C SER A 33 4.98 4.18 -1.22
N PRO A 34 5.37 5.16 -2.06
CA PRO A 34 4.40 5.97 -2.78
C PRO A 34 3.57 5.17 -3.80
N LEU A 35 4.13 4.10 -4.36
CA LEU A 35 3.42 3.20 -5.27
C LEU A 35 2.33 2.43 -4.53
N SER A 36 2.60 1.98 -3.31
CA SER A 36 1.58 1.29 -2.53
C SER A 36 0.44 2.23 -2.14
N LEU A 37 0.77 3.47 -1.74
CA LEU A 37 -0.25 4.49 -1.45
C LEU A 37 -1.08 4.83 -2.70
N GLN A 38 -0.46 4.91 -3.87
CA GLN A 38 -1.14 5.10 -5.16
C GLN A 38 -2.18 3.99 -5.41
N VAL A 39 -1.84 2.73 -5.12
CA VAL A 39 -2.75 1.58 -5.30
C VAL A 39 -3.97 1.70 -4.36
N VAL A 40 -3.73 1.92 -3.06
CA VAL A 40 -4.83 2.07 -2.08
C VAL A 40 -5.75 3.24 -2.43
N LEU A 41 -5.20 4.40 -2.78
CA LEU A 41 -6.01 5.56 -3.17
C LEU A 41 -6.78 5.32 -4.47
N SER A 42 -6.24 4.51 -5.38
CA SER A 42 -6.94 4.09 -6.59
C SER A 42 -8.12 3.17 -6.28
N ILE A 43 -7.98 2.24 -5.32
CA ILE A 43 -9.10 1.42 -4.83
C ILE A 43 -10.20 2.32 -4.26
N ILE A 44 -9.82 3.28 -3.40
CA ILE A 44 -10.78 4.21 -2.79
C ILE A 44 -11.50 5.04 -3.87
N ALA A 45 -10.77 5.53 -4.87
CA ALA A 45 -11.36 6.29 -5.97
C ALA A 45 -12.38 5.47 -6.78
N SER A 46 -12.12 4.18 -6.96
CA SER A 46 -13.01 3.23 -7.66
C SER A 46 -14.28 2.90 -6.88
N GLY A 47 -14.27 3.03 -5.55
CA GLY A 47 -15.43 2.86 -4.68
C GLY A 47 -16.13 4.17 -4.29
N SER A 48 -15.64 5.31 -4.78
CA SER A 48 -16.17 6.63 -4.45
C SER A 48 -16.97 7.22 -5.61
N GLU A 49 -17.88 8.15 -5.30
CA GLU A 49 -18.64 8.92 -6.28
C GLU A 49 -18.63 10.42 -5.95
N GLY A 50 -19.04 11.25 -6.93
CA GLY A 50 -19.27 12.67 -6.73
C GLY A 50 -18.02 13.45 -6.26
N PRO A 51 -18.17 14.38 -5.29
CA PRO A 51 -17.05 15.23 -4.84
C PRO A 51 -15.84 14.47 -4.30
N THR A 52 -16.07 13.36 -3.60
CA THR A 52 -14.98 12.53 -3.03
C THR A 52 -14.12 11.93 -4.12
N GLN A 53 -14.75 11.36 -5.15
CA GLN A 53 -14.03 10.82 -6.30
C GLN A 53 -13.27 11.92 -7.05
N GLN A 54 -13.88 13.10 -7.24
CA GLN A 54 -13.23 14.21 -7.92
C GLN A 54 -11.98 14.71 -7.18
N GLN A 55 -12.02 14.77 -5.85
CA GLN A 55 -10.85 15.12 -5.04
C GLN A 55 -9.72 14.11 -5.20
N LEU A 56 -10.05 12.81 -5.22
CA LEU A 56 -9.07 11.75 -5.44
C LEU A 56 -8.47 11.81 -6.85
N PHE A 57 -9.26 12.07 -7.88
CA PHE A 57 -8.74 12.27 -9.24
C PHE A 57 -7.81 13.46 -9.34
N ASN A 58 -8.17 14.59 -8.73
CA ASN A 58 -7.32 15.77 -8.71
C ASN A 58 -6.01 15.51 -7.97
N PHE A 59 -6.08 14.83 -6.82
CA PHE A 59 -4.90 14.48 -6.03
C PHE A 59 -3.98 13.52 -6.78
N LEU A 60 -4.53 12.44 -7.33
CA LEU A 60 -3.78 11.42 -8.10
C LEU A 60 -3.43 11.90 -9.52
N GLN A 61 -3.85 13.11 -9.89
CA GLN A 61 -3.68 13.71 -11.22
C GLN A 61 -4.13 12.74 -12.33
N SER A 62 -5.30 12.13 -12.15
CA SER A 62 -5.92 11.20 -13.10
C SER A 62 -7.22 11.77 -13.65
N LYS A 63 -7.61 11.29 -14.84
CA LYS A 63 -8.80 11.76 -15.58
C LYS A 63 -10.01 10.85 -15.39
N SER A 64 -9.82 9.60 -14.93
CA SER A 64 -10.90 8.62 -14.75
C SER A 64 -10.47 7.45 -13.87
N THR A 65 -11.47 6.72 -13.38
CA THR A 65 -11.29 5.45 -12.67
C THR A 65 -10.62 4.40 -13.53
N ASP A 66 -10.99 4.28 -14.81
CA ASP A 66 -10.40 3.28 -15.72
C ASP A 66 -8.90 3.48 -15.88
N HIS A 67 -8.44 4.74 -15.98
CA HIS A 67 -7.01 5.03 -16.02
C HIS A 67 -6.31 4.65 -14.72
N LEU A 68 -6.91 4.93 -13.55
CA LEU A 68 -6.34 4.54 -12.26
C LEU A 68 -6.27 3.02 -12.11
N ASN A 69 -7.35 2.31 -12.41
CA ASN A 69 -7.43 0.85 -12.35
C ASN A 69 -6.42 0.20 -13.29
N TYR A 70 -6.31 0.69 -14.52
CA TYR A 70 -5.32 0.21 -15.47
C TYR A 70 -3.90 0.44 -14.95
N PHE A 71 -3.58 1.67 -14.54
CA PHE A 71 -2.24 1.99 -14.04
C PHE A 71 -1.87 1.18 -12.80
N ALA A 72 -2.76 1.09 -11.81
CA ALA A 72 -2.56 0.27 -10.61
C ALA A 72 -2.39 -1.21 -10.95
N SER A 73 -3.14 -1.74 -11.92
CA SER A 73 -2.97 -3.15 -12.35
C SER A 73 -1.57 -3.42 -12.93
N GLN A 74 -0.98 -2.45 -13.63
CA GLN A 74 0.39 -2.54 -14.13
C GLN A 74 1.39 -2.47 -12.98
N LEU A 75 1.18 -1.56 -12.01
CA LEU A 75 2.02 -1.48 -10.82
C LEU A 75 2.03 -2.81 -10.06
N VAL A 76 0.85 -3.36 -9.74
CA VAL A 76 0.71 -4.59 -8.96
C VAL A 76 1.25 -5.81 -9.73
N SER A 77 0.97 -5.92 -11.02
CA SER A 77 1.31 -7.13 -11.78
C SER A 77 2.74 -7.16 -12.30
N VAL A 78 3.36 -6.00 -12.54
CA VAL A 78 4.67 -5.91 -13.20
C VAL A 78 5.74 -5.34 -12.27
N ILE A 79 5.44 -4.27 -11.54
CA ILE A 79 6.45 -3.51 -10.79
C ILE A 79 6.60 -4.03 -9.36
N LEU A 80 5.49 -4.39 -8.72
CA LEU A 80 5.43 -4.84 -7.33
C LEU A 80 5.42 -6.37 -7.19
N SER A 81 5.66 -7.09 -8.28
CA SER A 81 5.78 -8.54 -8.27
C SER A 81 7.16 -9.00 -7.80
N ASP A 82 7.22 -10.18 -7.19
CA ASP A 82 8.48 -10.75 -6.72
C ASP A 82 9.38 -11.13 -7.90
N ALA A 83 10.52 -10.44 -8.01
CA ALA A 83 11.52 -10.71 -9.03
C ALA A 83 12.59 -11.70 -8.55
N SER A 84 12.56 -12.14 -7.28
CA SER A 84 13.55 -13.06 -6.72
C SER A 84 13.71 -14.38 -7.49
N PRO A 85 12.64 -15.01 -8.04
CA PRO A 85 12.78 -16.24 -8.83
C PRO A 85 13.56 -16.04 -10.14
N ALA A 86 13.58 -14.81 -10.66
CA ALA A 86 14.33 -14.41 -11.85
C ALA A 86 15.72 -13.83 -11.53
N GLY A 87 16.16 -13.91 -10.27
CA GLY A 87 17.43 -13.33 -9.80
C GLY A 87 17.38 -11.82 -9.52
N GLY A 88 16.18 -11.22 -9.55
CA GLY A 88 15.95 -9.83 -9.17
C GLY A 88 15.78 -9.65 -7.65
N PRO A 89 15.34 -8.45 -7.22
CA PRO A 89 15.05 -8.17 -5.82
C PRO A 89 13.91 -9.04 -5.28
N LEU A 90 13.98 -9.39 -4.00
CA LEU A 90 12.85 -9.93 -3.26
C LEU A 90 11.87 -8.80 -2.96
N LEU A 91 10.65 -8.94 -3.47
CA LEU A 91 9.53 -8.03 -3.25
C LEU A 91 8.36 -8.81 -2.65
N SER A 92 7.73 -8.25 -1.63
CA SER A 92 6.45 -8.75 -1.14
C SER A 92 5.51 -7.58 -0.91
N PHE A 93 4.54 -7.45 -1.82
CA PHE A 93 3.50 -6.43 -1.79
C PHE A 93 2.17 -7.09 -1.44
N VAL A 94 1.50 -6.56 -0.43
CA VAL A 94 0.20 -7.05 0.00
C VAL A 94 -0.74 -5.87 0.19
N ASP A 95 -1.97 -6.03 -0.24
CA ASP A 95 -3.02 -5.04 -0.08
C ASP A 95 -4.33 -5.75 0.26
N GLY A 96 -5.17 -5.10 1.06
CA GLY A 96 -6.41 -5.71 1.50
C GLY A 96 -7.41 -4.71 2.06
N VAL A 97 -8.68 -5.10 1.96
CA VAL A 97 -9.84 -4.32 2.36
C VAL A 97 -10.65 -5.11 3.38
N TRP A 98 -10.80 -4.59 4.59
CA TRP A 98 -11.66 -5.17 5.63
C TRP A 98 -12.84 -4.25 5.87
N VAL A 99 -14.03 -4.78 5.67
CA VAL A 99 -15.30 -4.07 5.87
C VAL A 99 -16.05 -4.66 7.05
N ASP A 100 -16.71 -3.81 7.84
CA ASP A 100 -17.58 -4.27 8.91
C ASP A 100 -18.73 -5.09 8.33
N GLN A 101 -19.04 -6.23 8.96
CA GLN A 101 -20.03 -7.19 8.49
C GLN A 101 -21.47 -6.65 8.40
N THR A 102 -21.74 -5.50 9.04
CA THR A 102 -23.03 -4.81 8.90
C THR A 102 -23.19 -4.08 7.56
N LEU A 103 -22.11 -3.93 6.80
CA LEU A 103 -22.09 -3.33 5.47
C LEU A 103 -21.91 -4.41 4.40
N SER A 104 -22.44 -4.15 3.21
CA SER A 104 -22.27 -5.00 2.04
C SER A 104 -21.65 -4.21 0.90
N LEU A 105 -20.54 -4.71 0.36
CA LEU A 105 -19.88 -4.11 -0.79
C LEU A 105 -20.59 -4.51 -2.08
N GLN A 106 -20.72 -3.56 -3.01
CA GLN A 106 -21.26 -3.81 -4.35
C GLN A 106 -20.45 -4.92 -5.06
N PRO A 107 -21.09 -5.91 -5.70
CA PRO A 107 -20.37 -6.99 -6.39
C PRO A 107 -19.38 -6.50 -7.45
N SER A 108 -19.73 -5.43 -8.18
CA SER A 108 -18.85 -4.80 -9.16
C SER A 108 -17.58 -4.24 -8.52
N PHE A 109 -17.68 -3.63 -7.34
CA PHE A 109 -16.52 -3.14 -6.59
C PHE A 109 -15.63 -4.29 -6.11
N GLN A 110 -16.23 -5.35 -5.55
CA GLN A 110 -15.47 -6.54 -5.13
C GLN A 110 -14.70 -7.16 -6.31
N GLN A 111 -15.33 -7.22 -7.48
CA GLN A 111 -14.68 -7.69 -8.69
C GLN A 111 -13.47 -6.81 -9.05
N ILE A 112 -13.63 -5.48 -9.03
CA ILE A 112 -12.53 -4.55 -9.33
C ILE A 112 -11.35 -4.73 -8.36
N VAL A 113 -11.63 -4.80 -7.04
CA VAL A 113 -10.63 -5.01 -5.98
C VAL A 113 -9.83 -6.29 -6.20
N SER A 114 -10.51 -7.39 -6.50
CA SER A 114 -9.86 -8.68 -6.72
C SER A 114 -9.10 -8.77 -8.05
N THR A 115 -9.61 -8.20 -9.14
CA THR A 115 -9.00 -8.37 -10.47
C THR A 115 -7.90 -7.36 -10.78
N HIS A 116 -8.19 -6.07 -10.63
CA HIS A 116 -7.25 -5.01 -11.01
C HIS A 116 -6.19 -4.79 -9.94
N PHE A 117 -6.57 -4.89 -8.68
CA PHE A 117 -5.69 -4.57 -7.56
C PHE A 117 -5.10 -5.81 -6.87
N LYS A 118 -5.65 -7.00 -7.15
CA LYS A 118 -5.28 -8.27 -6.49
C LYS A 118 -5.27 -8.16 -4.96
N ALA A 119 -6.14 -7.31 -4.43
CA ALA A 119 -6.22 -7.06 -3.00
C ALA A 119 -7.15 -8.08 -2.33
N ALA A 120 -6.81 -8.46 -1.11
CA ALA A 120 -7.68 -9.27 -0.27
C ALA A 120 -8.95 -8.50 0.10
N LEU A 121 -10.06 -9.21 0.32
CA LEU A 121 -11.31 -8.61 0.74
C LEU A 121 -11.94 -9.49 1.82
N SER A 122 -12.23 -8.91 2.97
CA SER A 122 -12.80 -9.62 4.12
C SER A 122 -13.92 -8.83 4.78
N SER A 123 -14.92 -9.56 5.26
CA SER A 123 -16.03 -9.03 6.06
C SER A 123 -15.83 -9.47 7.50
N VAL A 124 -15.75 -8.51 8.43
CA VAL A 124 -15.31 -8.73 9.80
C VAL A 124 -16.18 -8.02 10.83
N ASP A 125 -16.12 -8.44 12.09
CA ASP A 125 -16.90 -7.86 13.17
C ASP A 125 -16.08 -6.81 13.93
N PHE A 126 -15.99 -5.59 13.40
CA PHE A 126 -15.30 -4.52 14.13
C PHE A 126 -16.06 -4.17 15.41
N GLN A 127 -17.40 -4.17 15.36
CA GLN A 127 -18.25 -3.70 16.46
C GLN A 127 -18.07 -4.50 17.75
N ASN A 128 -17.93 -5.83 17.65
CA ASN A 128 -17.79 -6.69 18.82
C ASN A 128 -16.40 -7.31 18.97
N LYS A 129 -15.56 -7.30 17.92
CA LYS A 129 -14.30 -8.06 17.88
C LYS A 129 -13.10 -7.26 17.32
N ALA A 130 -13.08 -5.94 17.52
CA ALA A 130 -12.02 -5.08 16.97
C ALA A 130 -10.58 -5.54 17.29
N VAL A 131 -10.34 -6.08 18.48
CA VAL A 131 -9.01 -6.58 18.89
C VAL A 131 -8.65 -7.85 18.12
N GLU A 132 -9.59 -8.78 17.98
CA GLU A 132 -9.42 -9.99 17.20
C GLU A 132 -9.20 -9.67 15.71
N VAL A 133 -9.93 -8.70 15.17
CA VAL A 133 -9.74 -8.22 13.80
C VAL A 133 -8.36 -7.60 13.61
N THR A 134 -7.86 -6.83 14.59
CA THR A 134 -6.47 -6.32 14.56
C THR A 134 -5.47 -7.46 14.43
N ASN A 135 -5.65 -8.52 15.24
CA ASN A 135 -4.77 -9.70 15.21
C ASN A 135 -4.91 -10.49 13.90
N GLU A 136 -6.13 -10.59 13.35
CA GLU A 136 -6.40 -11.22 12.05
C GLU A 136 -5.64 -10.51 10.93
N VAL A 137 -5.75 -9.18 10.84
CA VAL A 137 -5.07 -8.38 9.83
C VAL A 137 -3.56 -8.50 9.95
N ASN A 138 -3.01 -8.44 11.17
CA ASN A 138 -1.58 -8.62 11.40
C ASN A 138 -1.10 -10.02 11.02
N SER A 139 -1.86 -11.06 11.36
CA SER A 139 -1.54 -12.44 10.99
C SER A 139 -1.61 -12.67 9.47
N TRP A 140 -2.59 -12.05 8.81
CA TRP A 140 -2.68 -12.04 7.35
C TRP A 140 -1.47 -11.35 6.74
N ALA A 141 -1.11 -10.15 7.19
CA ALA A 141 0.05 -9.42 6.67
C ALA A 141 1.35 -10.20 6.89
N GLU A 142 1.53 -10.81 8.06
CA GLU A 142 2.69 -11.66 8.36
C GLU A 142 2.76 -12.85 7.41
N LYS A 143 1.64 -13.56 7.22
CA LYS A 143 1.58 -14.71 6.32
C LYS A 143 1.87 -14.33 4.87
N GLU A 144 1.18 -13.32 4.35
CA GLU A 144 1.31 -12.91 2.94
C GLU A 144 2.68 -12.26 2.66
N THR A 145 3.36 -11.76 3.69
CA THR A 145 4.74 -11.27 3.60
C THR A 145 5.80 -12.27 4.02
N ASN A 146 5.47 -13.56 4.17
CA ASN A 146 6.40 -14.62 4.58
C ASN A 146 7.17 -14.30 5.89
N GLY A 147 6.50 -13.66 6.85
CA GLY A 147 7.06 -13.30 8.15
C GLY A 147 7.84 -11.98 8.19
N LEU A 148 7.87 -11.24 7.08
CA LEU A 148 8.70 -10.03 6.95
C LEU A 148 8.05 -8.78 7.58
N ILE A 149 6.71 -8.71 7.58
CA ILE A 149 5.94 -7.63 8.19
C ILE A 149 4.97 -8.24 9.20
N LYS A 150 5.28 -8.09 10.49
CA LYS A 150 4.57 -8.79 11.58
C LYS A 150 3.46 -7.99 12.23
N GLU A 151 3.63 -6.67 12.25
CA GLU A 151 2.68 -5.75 12.87
C GLU A 151 2.41 -4.63 11.87
N LEU A 152 1.26 -4.71 11.21
CA LEU A 152 0.79 -3.71 10.26
C LEU A 152 -0.15 -2.70 10.94
N LEU A 153 -1.02 -3.21 11.80
CA LEU A 153 -1.94 -2.44 12.62
C LEU A 153 -1.46 -2.46 14.08
N PRO A 154 -1.07 -1.31 14.64
CA PRO A 154 -0.81 -1.21 16.07
C PRO A 154 -2.06 -1.53 16.88
N LEU A 155 -1.86 -2.05 18.10
CA LEU A 155 -2.95 -2.26 19.05
C LEU A 155 -3.73 -0.96 19.29
N GLY A 156 -5.06 -1.02 19.17
CA GLY A 156 -5.95 0.14 19.34
C GLY A 156 -6.08 1.06 18.12
N SER A 157 -5.43 0.74 16.99
CA SER A 157 -5.59 1.50 15.73
C SER A 157 -6.97 1.36 15.09
N VAL A 158 -7.72 0.32 15.44
CA VAL A 158 -9.13 0.09 15.07
C VAL A 158 -9.97 -0.13 16.34
N ASN A 159 -11.27 0.16 16.24
CA ASN A 159 -12.21 0.06 17.36
C ASN A 159 -13.61 -0.35 16.89
N ASN A 160 -14.57 -0.40 17.81
CA ASN A 160 -15.95 -0.79 17.51
C ASN A 160 -16.71 0.18 16.58
N ALA A 161 -16.21 1.40 16.39
CA ALA A 161 -16.74 2.37 15.44
C ALA A 161 -16.10 2.23 14.05
N THR A 162 -15.03 1.44 13.89
CA THR A 162 -14.43 1.15 12.59
C THR A 162 -15.44 0.46 11.67
N ARG A 163 -15.46 0.88 10.40
CA ARG A 163 -16.37 0.34 9.37
C ARG A 163 -15.66 -0.18 8.14
N LEU A 164 -14.50 0.37 7.83
CA LEU A 164 -13.71 0.04 6.66
C LEU A 164 -12.27 0.40 6.95
N ILE A 165 -11.34 -0.50 6.64
CA ILE A 165 -9.91 -0.23 6.63
C ILE A 165 -9.28 -0.76 5.35
N PHE A 166 -8.18 -0.11 4.96
CA PHE A 166 -7.28 -0.56 3.91
C PHE A 166 -5.95 -0.88 4.58
N ALA A 167 -5.50 -2.12 4.46
CA ALA A 167 -4.25 -2.57 5.05
C ALA A 167 -3.27 -2.91 3.93
N ASN A 168 -2.20 -2.13 3.84
CA ASN A 168 -1.21 -2.26 2.79
C ASN A 168 0.19 -2.41 3.38
N ALA A 169 0.98 -3.32 2.84
CA ALA A 169 2.38 -3.46 3.21
C ALA A 169 3.27 -3.77 2.00
N LEU A 170 4.51 -3.27 2.02
CA LEU A 170 5.52 -3.56 1.02
C LEU A 170 6.86 -3.85 1.71
N TYR A 171 7.40 -5.04 1.44
CA TYR A 171 8.78 -5.39 1.77
C TYR A 171 9.64 -5.39 0.50
N PHE A 172 10.86 -4.88 0.61
CA PHE A 172 11.86 -4.89 -0.45
C PHE A 172 13.22 -5.31 0.09
N LYS A 173 13.88 -6.23 -0.60
CA LYS A 173 15.27 -6.61 -0.37
C LYS A 173 15.99 -6.86 -1.70
N GLY A 174 16.86 -5.94 -2.08
CA GLY A 174 17.73 -6.05 -3.25
C GLY A 174 19.16 -6.45 -2.88
N ALA A 175 19.82 -7.18 -3.76
CA ALA A 175 21.27 -7.32 -3.74
C ALA A 175 21.89 -6.18 -4.56
N TRP A 176 22.98 -5.58 -4.05
CA TRP A 176 23.77 -4.64 -4.82
C TRP A 176 24.36 -5.34 -6.05
N ASN A 177 24.38 -4.65 -7.20
CA ASN A 177 25.08 -5.11 -8.38
C ASN A 177 26.59 -5.25 -8.09
N ASP A 178 27.16 -4.22 -7.47
CA ASP A 178 28.55 -4.19 -7.01
C ASP A 178 28.57 -4.24 -5.48
N LYS A 179 28.94 -5.40 -4.92
CA LYS A 179 28.90 -5.64 -3.48
C LYS A 179 30.04 -4.93 -2.76
N PHE A 180 29.76 -4.36 -1.60
CA PHE A 180 30.77 -3.86 -0.70
C PHE A 180 31.60 -5.01 -0.12
N ASP A 181 32.92 -4.82 -0.03
CA ASP A 181 33.83 -5.75 0.63
C ASP A 181 33.61 -5.70 2.15
N ALA A 182 33.07 -6.80 2.70
CA ALA A 182 32.75 -6.89 4.12
C ALA A 182 33.99 -6.74 5.03
N SER A 183 35.19 -7.08 4.56
CA SER A 183 36.43 -6.94 5.32
C SER A 183 36.83 -5.48 5.54
N LYS A 184 36.30 -4.56 4.72
CA LYS A 184 36.55 -3.11 4.80
C LYS A 184 35.53 -2.38 5.67
N ARG A 185 34.54 -3.07 6.24
CA ARG A 185 33.55 -2.47 7.13
C ARG A 185 34.25 -1.93 8.38
N LYS A 186 34.03 -0.65 8.69
CA LYS A 186 34.55 0.02 9.90
C LYS A 186 33.43 0.80 10.57
N THR A 187 33.41 0.78 11.90
CA THR A 187 32.53 1.65 12.69
C THR A 187 33.04 3.09 12.61
N THR A 188 32.14 4.02 12.32
CA THR A 188 32.42 5.46 12.33
C THR A 188 31.27 6.19 13.02
N SER A 189 31.54 7.35 13.59
CA SER A 189 30.48 8.26 14.03
C SER A 189 29.70 8.77 12.81
N PHE A 190 28.38 8.79 12.94
CA PHE A 190 27.46 9.45 12.02
C PHE A 190 26.74 10.55 12.81
N THR A 191 26.69 11.75 12.26
CA THR A 191 26.03 12.90 12.87
C THR A 191 24.95 13.39 11.90
N PHE A 192 23.74 13.62 12.42
CA PHE A 192 22.65 14.24 11.68
C PHE A 192 22.90 15.74 11.47
#